data_AF-A0A953MTN6-F1
#
_entry.id   AF-A0A953MTN6-F1
#
_cell.length_a   1.000
_cell.length_b   1.000
_cell.length_c   1.000
_cell.angle_alpha   90.00
_cell.angle_beta   90.00
_cell.angle_gamma   90.00
#
_symmetry.space_group_name_H-M   'P 1'
#
loop_
_entity.id
_entity.type
_entity.pdbx_description
1 polymer ?
#
loop_
_entity_poly.entity_id
_entity_poly.type
_entity_poly.pdbx_seq_one_letter_code
_entity_poly.pdbx_strand_id
1 'polypeptide(L)'
;VDAKLKNEKITTDWYKKEFLSSDLTSEEIAINSGLNKKTISNMYNSATKEIVIEASNAHYDQLYNAISALVDDESDFSLTLTIKMKTVSVELNISESLIVINTLAVKRAALRGGLWSTAGKRVEKPLMQTLCKLYGVTDSNYAVKLKGKSDDESTFEREIDFYLVEGTNNHKCEVKLMGKGNPESADAVIARDSKVFVADKLSETNKNQLDSLNVNWVELRNDNGYKKFSEVLTNLRIPFSLNGEYDDAKLEQIFKEIF
;
A
#
# COMPACT_ATOMS: atom_id res chain seq x y z
N VAL A 1 6.53 -29.79 9.03
CA VAL A 1 6.84 -30.40 10.35
C VAL A 1 6.45 -31.86 10.35
N ASP A 2 5.20 -32.18 10.03
CA ASP A 2 4.69 -33.56 10.01
C ASP A 2 5.48 -34.50 9.10
N ALA A 3 5.91 -34.07 7.91
CA ALA A 3 6.73 -34.89 7.02
C ALA A 3 8.11 -35.25 7.61
N LYS A 4 8.83 -34.30 8.25
CA LYS A 4 10.09 -34.61 8.96
C LYS A 4 9.85 -35.54 10.15
N LEU A 5 8.72 -35.37 10.87
CA LEU A 5 8.35 -36.24 11.99
C LEU A 5 8.01 -37.67 11.54
N LYS A 6 7.48 -37.83 10.33
CA LYS A 6 7.19 -39.12 9.70
C LYS A 6 8.41 -39.74 9.00
N ASN A 7 9.58 -39.10 9.11
CA ASN A 7 10.80 -39.47 8.39
C ASN A 7 10.60 -39.55 6.87
N GLU A 8 9.66 -38.77 6.34
CA GLU A 8 9.48 -38.63 4.90
C GLU A 8 10.71 -37.92 4.33
N LYS A 9 11.23 -38.42 3.21
CA LYS A 9 12.33 -37.77 2.51
C LYS A 9 11.83 -36.43 1.98
N ILE A 10 12.17 -35.35 2.69
CA ILE A 10 11.86 -34.00 2.25
C ILE A 10 12.86 -33.63 1.16
N THR A 11 12.37 -33.65 -0.07
CA THR A 11 13.10 -33.21 -1.25
C THR A 11 12.56 -31.86 -1.71
N THR A 12 13.22 -31.32 -2.73
CA THR A 12 12.80 -30.10 -3.41
C THR A 12 11.44 -30.29 -4.09
N ASP A 13 11.21 -31.45 -4.69
CA ASP A 13 9.91 -31.85 -5.23
C ASP A 13 8.83 -31.88 -4.14
N TRP A 14 9.18 -32.28 -2.91
CA TRP A 14 8.26 -32.24 -1.79
C TRP A 14 7.85 -30.79 -1.49
N TYR A 15 8.80 -29.86 -1.37
CA TYR A 15 8.46 -28.46 -1.13
C TYR A 15 7.64 -27.86 -2.27
N LYS A 16 8.03 -28.08 -3.53
CA LYS A 16 7.27 -27.60 -4.68
C LYS A 16 5.83 -28.11 -4.65
N LYS A 17 5.63 -29.40 -4.40
CA LYS A 17 4.30 -30.01 -4.32
C LYS A 17 3.46 -29.42 -3.20
N GLU A 18 4.02 -29.28 -2.00
CA GLU A 18 3.28 -28.78 -0.83
C GLU A 18 3.03 -27.28 -0.92
N PHE A 19 4.01 -26.51 -1.38
CA PHE A 19 3.95 -25.04 -1.44
C PHE A 19 3.08 -24.54 -2.57
N LEU A 20 3.02 -25.29 -3.67
CA LEU A 20 2.28 -24.93 -4.89
C LEU A 20 1.08 -25.85 -5.13
N SER A 21 0.62 -26.56 -4.10
CA SER A 21 -0.55 -27.44 -4.20
C SER A 21 -1.77 -26.66 -4.70
N SER A 22 -2.51 -27.26 -5.63
CA SER A 22 -3.77 -26.72 -6.13
C SER A 22 -4.84 -26.59 -5.04
N ASP A 23 -4.68 -27.23 -3.88
CA ASP A 23 -5.61 -27.14 -2.76
C ASP A 23 -5.46 -25.82 -1.99
N LEU A 24 -4.32 -25.13 -2.15
CA LEU A 24 -4.07 -23.83 -1.53
C LEU A 24 -4.82 -22.71 -2.26
N THR A 25 -4.97 -21.59 -1.56
CA THR A 25 -5.45 -20.35 -2.19
C THR A 25 -4.40 -19.79 -3.15
N SER A 26 -4.82 -19.03 -4.17
CA SER A 26 -3.87 -18.39 -5.08
C SER A 26 -2.90 -17.46 -4.35
N GLU A 27 -3.32 -16.84 -3.24
CA GLU A 27 -2.44 -15.98 -2.46
C GLU A 27 -1.35 -16.78 -1.73
N GLU A 28 -1.70 -17.93 -1.15
CA GLU A 28 -0.73 -18.83 -0.52
C GLU A 28 0.25 -19.39 -1.54
N ILE A 29 -0.23 -19.84 -2.71
CA ILE A 29 0.62 -20.36 -3.79
C ILE A 29 1.63 -19.30 -4.25
N ALA A 30 1.16 -18.06 -4.47
CA ALA A 30 2.04 -16.96 -4.84
C ALA A 30 3.11 -16.72 -3.75
N ILE A 31 2.70 -16.55 -2.49
CA ILE A 31 3.61 -16.28 -1.37
C ILE A 31 4.65 -17.40 -1.21
N ASN A 32 4.20 -18.66 -1.28
CA ASN A 32 5.06 -19.81 -1.10
C ASN A 32 6.07 -19.97 -2.25
N SER A 33 5.73 -19.54 -3.47
CA SER A 33 6.69 -19.46 -4.58
C SER A 33 7.70 -18.30 -4.49
N GLY A 34 7.57 -17.44 -3.48
CA GLY A 34 8.40 -16.26 -3.34
C GLY A 34 7.87 -15.04 -4.10
N LEU A 35 6.59 -15.01 -4.48
CA LEU A 35 5.97 -13.91 -5.20
C LEU A 35 4.81 -13.27 -4.42
N ASN A 36 4.59 -11.98 -4.65
CA ASN A 36 3.35 -11.33 -4.25
C ASN A 36 2.30 -11.55 -5.35
N LYS A 37 1.06 -11.93 -5.00
CA LYS A 37 -0.04 -12.09 -5.96
C LYS A 37 -0.25 -10.83 -6.82
N LYS A 38 -0.05 -9.65 -6.26
CA LYS A 38 -0.11 -8.37 -7.00
C LYS A 38 0.97 -8.28 -8.08
N THR A 39 2.17 -8.79 -7.83
CA THR A 39 3.25 -8.85 -8.82
C THR A 39 2.84 -9.72 -10.01
N ILE A 40 2.29 -10.90 -9.75
CA ILE A 40 1.76 -11.78 -10.81
C ILE A 40 0.65 -11.05 -11.59
N SER A 41 -0.30 -10.43 -10.88
CA SER A 41 -1.36 -9.64 -11.52
C SER A 41 -0.82 -8.56 -12.45
N ASN A 42 0.24 -7.87 -12.05
CA ASN A 42 0.84 -6.81 -12.85
C ASN A 42 1.63 -7.33 -14.05
N MET A 43 2.31 -8.48 -13.90
CA MET A 43 3.11 -9.08 -14.98
C MET A 43 2.26 -9.75 -16.04
N TYR A 44 1.19 -10.43 -15.63
CA TYR A 44 0.34 -11.24 -16.51
C TYR A 44 -1.00 -10.56 -16.83
N ASN A 45 -1.24 -9.35 -16.31
CA ASN A 45 -2.52 -8.63 -16.39
C ASN A 45 -3.72 -9.45 -15.88
N SER A 46 -3.47 -10.45 -15.03
CA SER A 46 -4.48 -11.35 -14.49
C SER A 46 -3.95 -12.06 -13.26
N ALA A 47 -4.85 -12.42 -12.36
CA ALA A 47 -4.56 -13.16 -11.14
C ALA A 47 -5.51 -14.35 -10.95
N THR A 48 -5.98 -14.95 -12.06
CA THR A 48 -6.71 -16.22 -12.03
C THR A 48 -5.84 -17.30 -11.39
N LYS A 49 -6.48 -18.32 -10.81
CA LYS A 49 -5.76 -19.36 -10.06
C LYS A 49 -4.77 -20.10 -10.95
N GLU A 50 -5.14 -20.32 -12.21
CA GLU A 50 -4.33 -21.00 -13.23
C GLU A 50 -3.05 -20.21 -13.53
N ILE A 51 -3.19 -18.91 -13.82
CA ILE A 51 -2.04 -18.02 -14.09
C ILE A 51 -1.13 -17.90 -12.87
N VAL A 52 -1.72 -17.83 -11.68
CA VAL A 52 -0.94 -17.80 -10.45
C VAL A 52 -0.16 -19.10 -10.27
N ILE A 53 -0.76 -20.26 -10.50
CA ILE A 53 -0.07 -21.55 -10.41
C ILE A 53 1.08 -21.61 -11.44
N GLU A 54 0.83 -21.23 -12.69
CA GLU A 54 1.83 -21.23 -13.75
C GLU A 54 3.03 -20.33 -13.41
N ALA A 55 2.76 -19.06 -13.10
CA ALA A 55 3.79 -18.08 -12.73
C ALA A 55 4.57 -18.51 -11.48
N SER A 56 3.87 -19.05 -10.48
CA SER A 56 4.47 -19.51 -9.22
C SER A 56 5.37 -20.72 -9.44
N ASN A 57 5.00 -21.66 -10.31
CA ASN A 57 5.85 -22.81 -10.65
C ASN A 57 7.12 -22.36 -11.36
N ALA A 58 7.00 -21.50 -12.37
CA ALA A 58 8.15 -21.00 -13.12
C ALA A 58 9.12 -20.23 -12.22
N HIS A 59 8.61 -19.36 -11.35
CA HIS A 59 9.44 -18.60 -10.43
C HIS A 59 10.09 -19.47 -9.36
N TYR A 60 9.36 -20.45 -8.81
CA TYR A 60 9.91 -21.38 -7.82
C TYR A 60 11.12 -22.14 -8.40
N ASP A 61 11.02 -22.62 -9.64
CA ASP A 61 12.13 -23.33 -10.30
C ASP A 61 13.35 -22.43 -10.51
N GLN A 62 13.14 -21.18 -10.91
CA GLN A 62 14.23 -20.20 -11.05
C GLN A 62 14.91 -19.89 -9.71
N LEU A 63 14.11 -19.62 -8.67
CA LEU A 63 14.61 -19.36 -7.33
C LEU A 63 15.40 -20.55 -6.80
N TYR A 64 14.87 -21.76 -6.99
CA TYR A 64 15.54 -22.99 -6.58
C TYR A 64 16.89 -23.15 -7.28
N ASN A 65 16.94 -23.00 -8.60
CA ASN A 65 18.19 -23.11 -9.36
C ASN A 65 19.23 -22.08 -8.90
N ALA A 66 18.80 -20.85 -8.57
CA ALA A 66 19.68 -19.83 -8.04
C ALA A 66 20.22 -20.18 -6.63
N ILE A 67 19.37 -20.76 -5.76
CA ILE A 67 19.78 -21.24 -4.44
C ILE A 67 20.76 -22.41 -4.57
N SER A 68 20.49 -23.37 -5.47
CA SER A 68 21.38 -24.51 -5.70
C SER A 68 22.76 -24.06 -6.18
N ALA A 69 22.82 -23.16 -7.18
CA ALA A 69 24.08 -22.61 -7.65
C ALA A 69 24.88 -21.92 -6.54
N LEU A 70 24.22 -21.16 -5.67
CA LEU A 70 24.87 -20.51 -4.53
C LEU A 70 25.45 -21.51 -3.52
N VAL A 71 24.70 -22.58 -3.23
CA VAL A 71 25.14 -23.62 -2.28
C VAL A 71 26.29 -24.46 -2.85
N ASP A 72 26.30 -24.68 -4.16
CA ASP A 72 27.34 -25.45 -4.84
C ASP A 72 28.66 -24.66 -5.00
N ASP A 73 28.58 -23.32 -5.14
CA ASP A 73 29.74 -22.45 -5.33
C ASP A 73 30.47 -22.04 -4.03
N GLU A 74 29.79 -22.03 -2.87
CA GLU A 74 30.38 -21.61 -1.59
C GLU A 74 30.61 -22.78 -0.61
N SER A 75 31.82 -23.37 -0.63
CA SER A 75 32.18 -24.51 0.22
C SER A 75 32.17 -24.25 1.73
N ASP A 76 32.23 -22.98 2.15
CA ASP A 76 32.36 -22.57 3.56
C ASP A 76 31.09 -21.89 4.11
N PHE A 77 30.01 -21.83 3.33
CA PHE A 77 28.76 -21.22 3.76
C PHE A 77 27.92 -22.20 4.59
N SER A 78 27.71 -21.91 5.87
CA SER A 78 26.82 -22.68 6.74
C SER A 78 25.68 -21.83 7.26
N LEU A 79 24.45 -22.22 6.97
CA LEU A 79 23.22 -21.63 7.50
C LEU A 79 22.34 -22.73 8.09
N THR A 80 21.98 -22.58 9.37
CA THR A 80 21.04 -23.48 10.04
C THR A 80 19.84 -22.68 10.55
N LEU A 81 18.66 -23.03 10.07
CA LEU A 81 17.40 -22.49 10.59
C LEU A 81 16.66 -23.55 11.41
N THR A 82 16.40 -23.23 12.67
CA THR A 82 15.63 -24.09 13.57
C THR A 82 14.25 -23.51 13.81
N ILE A 83 13.21 -24.22 13.38
CA ILE A 83 11.81 -23.84 13.58
C ILE A 83 11.26 -24.64 14.76
N LYS A 84 10.90 -23.94 15.84
CA LYS A 84 10.30 -24.55 17.03
C LYS A 84 8.83 -24.19 17.15
N MET A 85 7.99 -25.21 17.27
CA MET A 85 6.57 -25.10 17.58
C MET A 85 6.24 -25.97 18.78
N LYS A 86 5.90 -25.34 19.92
CA LYS A 86 5.70 -26.02 21.21
C LYS A 86 6.90 -26.92 21.56
N THR A 87 6.69 -28.22 21.65
CA THR A 87 7.71 -29.24 21.97
C THR A 87 8.45 -29.76 20.74
N VAL A 88 8.00 -29.41 19.53
CA VAL A 88 8.60 -29.89 18.28
C VAL A 88 9.60 -28.87 17.76
N SER A 89 10.78 -29.36 17.38
CA SER A 89 11.83 -28.57 16.73
C SER A 89 12.23 -29.26 15.44
N VAL A 90 12.35 -28.49 14.36
CA VAL A 90 12.82 -28.97 13.06
C VAL A 90 14.00 -28.11 12.64
N GLU A 91 15.10 -28.78 12.32
CA GLU A 91 16.26 -28.16 11.71
C GLU A 91 16.18 -28.30 10.19
N LEU A 92 16.51 -27.21 9.49
CA LEU A 92 16.51 -27.13 8.05
C LEU A 92 17.94 -27.04 7.54
N ASN A 93 18.22 -27.70 6.42
CA ASN A 93 19.48 -27.49 5.70
C ASN A 93 19.51 -26.10 5.04
N ILE A 94 20.62 -25.77 4.39
CA ILE A 94 20.83 -24.44 3.78
C ILE A 94 19.76 -24.12 2.73
N SER A 95 19.52 -25.02 1.78
CA SER A 95 18.54 -24.81 0.72
C SER A 95 17.12 -24.67 1.27
N GLU A 96 16.74 -25.54 2.21
CA GLU A 96 15.45 -25.48 2.91
C GLU A 96 15.29 -24.15 3.68
N SER A 97 16.36 -23.71 4.35
CA SER A 97 16.38 -22.45 5.11
C SER A 97 16.16 -21.25 4.19
N LEU A 98 16.87 -21.18 3.06
CA LEU A 98 16.77 -20.07 2.12
C LEU A 98 15.38 -19.98 1.46
N ILE A 99 14.79 -21.12 1.09
CA ILE A 99 13.41 -21.18 0.57
C ILE A 99 12.43 -20.61 1.61
N VAL A 100 12.51 -21.09 2.86
CA VAL A 100 11.59 -20.66 3.93
C VAL A 100 11.78 -19.18 4.26
N ILE A 101 13.02 -18.69 4.35
CA ILE A 101 13.32 -17.27 4.60
C ILE A 101 12.71 -16.41 3.50
N ASN A 102 12.84 -16.81 2.23
CA ASN A 102 12.27 -16.06 1.12
C ASN A 102 10.75 -15.99 1.18
N THR A 103 10.07 -17.13 1.43
CA THR A 103 8.61 -17.17 1.64
C THR A 103 8.17 -16.25 2.78
N LEU A 104 8.89 -16.27 3.92
CA LEU A 104 8.60 -15.40 5.07
C LEU A 104 8.81 -13.92 4.74
N ALA A 105 9.86 -13.58 4.00
CA ALA A 105 10.14 -12.21 3.57
C ALA A 105 9.03 -11.66 2.67
N VAL A 106 8.55 -12.47 1.72
CA VAL A 106 7.45 -12.12 0.81
C VAL A 106 6.14 -11.98 1.58
N LYS A 107 5.83 -12.91 2.48
CA LYS A 107 4.64 -12.81 3.35
C LYS A 107 4.67 -11.53 4.19
N ARG A 108 5.82 -11.20 4.79
CA ARG A 108 6.01 -9.95 5.54
C ARG A 108 5.79 -8.73 4.64
N ALA A 109 6.33 -8.73 3.42
CA ALA A 109 6.16 -7.62 2.48
C ALA A 109 4.70 -7.45 2.04
N ALA A 110 4.00 -8.55 1.76
CA ALA A 110 2.58 -8.57 1.42
C ALA A 110 1.72 -8.02 2.56
N LEU A 111 1.95 -8.50 3.80
CA LEU A 111 1.26 -8.00 4.99
C LEU A 111 1.49 -6.50 5.19
N ARG A 112 2.74 -6.04 5.12
CA ARG A 112 3.07 -4.62 5.29
C ARG A 112 2.42 -3.78 4.18
N GLY A 113 2.58 -4.16 2.92
CA GLY A 113 2.01 -3.43 1.78
C GLY A 113 0.48 -3.37 1.84
N GLY A 114 -0.18 -4.50 2.14
CA GLY A 114 -1.63 -4.59 2.26
C GLY A 114 -2.19 -3.79 3.43
N LEU A 115 -1.56 -3.89 4.62
CA LEU A 115 -2.00 -3.16 5.82
C LEU A 115 -1.87 -1.65 5.64
N TRP A 116 -0.72 -1.15 5.17
CA TRP A 116 -0.52 0.29 5.00
C TRP A 116 -1.37 0.88 3.87
N SER A 117 -1.57 0.14 2.77
CA SER A 117 -2.49 0.59 1.70
C SER A 117 -3.94 0.63 2.18
N THR A 118 -4.37 -0.36 2.97
CA THR A 118 -5.75 -0.40 3.49
C THR A 118 -5.97 0.67 4.56
N ALA A 119 -5.00 0.88 5.45
CA ALA A 119 -5.05 1.93 6.46
C ALA A 119 -5.09 3.31 5.80
N GLY A 120 -4.23 3.56 4.80
CA GLY A 120 -4.24 4.79 3.99
C GLY A 120 -5.61 5.05 3.36
N LYS A 121 -6.13 4.10 2.58
CA LYS A 121 -7.44 4.24 1.91
C LYS A 121 -8.60 4.51 2.86
N ARG A 122 -8.55 4.00 4.10
CA ARG A 122 -9.58 4.26 5.11
C ARG A 122 -9.54 5.67 5.68
N VAL A 123 -8.39 6.35 5.65
CA VAL A 123 -8.24 7.69 6.24
C VAL A 123 -8.27 8.83 5.23
N GLU A 124 -7.93 8.57 3.96
CA GLU A 124 -7.81 9.63 2.93
C GLU A 124 -9.07 10.50 2.83
N LYS A 125 -10.25 9.87 2.77
CA LYS A 125 -11.56 10.56 2.67
C LYS A 125 -11.99 11.23 3.98
N PRO A 126 -12.05 10.52 5.14
CA PRO A 126 -12.35 11.15 6.42
C PRO A 126 -11.47 12.34 6.77
N LEU A 127 -10.18 12.28 6.43
CA LEU A 127 -9.24 13.36 6.69
C LEU A 127 -9.61 14.64 5.94
N MET A 128 -9.92 14.54 4.64
CA MET A 128 -10.37 15.68 3.85
C MET A 128 -11.70 16.25 4.34
N GLN A 129 -12.65 15.39 4.71
CA GLN A 129 -13.93 15.84 5.28
C GLN A 129 -13.73 16.55 6.61
N THR A 130 -12.81 16.06 7.45
CA THR A 130 -12.46 16.69 8.72
C THR A 130 -11.85 18.07 8.48
N LEU A 131 -10.93 18.21 7.53
CA LEU A 131 -10.37 19.51 7.14
C LEU A 131 -11.48 20.46 6.65
N CYS A 132 -12.39 20.00 5.78
CA CYS A 132 -13.51 20.82 5.31
C CYS A 132 -14.40 21.29 6.47
N LYS A 133 -14.82 20.37 7.35
CA LYS A 133 -15.69 20.69 8.51
C LYS A 133 -14.98 21.59 9.53
N LEU A 134 -13.69 21.39 9.78
CA LEU A 134 -12.90 22.25 10.68
C LEU A 134 -12.93 23.71 10.24
N TYR A 135 -12.83 23.93 8.93
CA TYR A 135 -12.87 25.24 8.28
C TYR A 135 -14.29 25.69 7.88
N GLY A 136 -15.34 24.97 8.32
CA GLY A 136 -16.72 25.31 8.01
C GLY A 136 -16.98 25.45 6.51
N VAL A 137 -16.31 24.65 5.69
CA VAL A 137 -16.60 24.51 4.26
C VAL A 137 -17.93 23.77 4.14
N THR A 138 -18.85 24.34 3.39
CA THR A 138 -20.18 23.76 3.18
C THR A 138 -20.12 22.48 2.35
N ASP A 139 -21.03 21.54 2.59
CA ASP A 139 -21.09 20.25 1.89
C ASP A 139 -21.27 20.38 0.37
N SER A 140 -21.77 21.52 -0.13
CA SER A 140 -21.83 21.84 -1.56
C SER A 140 -20.46 22.11 -2.20
N ASN A 141 -19.43 22.35 -1.39
CA ASN A 141 -18.10 22.76 -1.82
C ASN A 141 -17.07 21.63 -1.73
N TYR A 142 -17.52 20.39 -1.49
CA TYR A 142 -16.65 19.22 -1.58
C TYR A 142 -17.44 17.96 -1.95
N ALA A 143 -16.75 16.98 -2.54
CA ALA A 143 -17.35 15.71 -2.90
C ALA A 143 -16.34 14.57 -2.83
N VAL A 144 -16.78 13.39 -2.39
CA VAL A 144 -15.99 12.15 -2.42
C VAL A 144 -16.08 11.46 -3.79
N LYS A 145 -17.22 11.64 -4.48
CA LYS A 145 -17.46 11.18 -5.86
C LYS A 145 -18.30 12.23 -6.58
N LEU A 146 -17.99 12.51 -7.84
CA LEU A 146 -18.80 13.39 -8.69
C LEU A 146 -20.00 12.62 -9.27
N LYS A 147 -21.21 13.14 -9.12
CA LYS A 147 -22.42 12.53 -9.71
C LYS A 147 -22.36 12.67 -11.23
N GLY A 148 -22.53 11.57 -11.97
CA GLY A 148 -22.63 11.56 -13.44
C GLY A 148 -21.41 11.02 -14.19
N LYS A 149 -20.33 10.63 -13.50
CA LYS A 149 -19.31 9.77 -14.09
C LYS A 149 -19.72 8.31 -13.85
N SER A 150 -20.08 7.63 -14.93
CA SER A 150 -20.42 6.21 -14.90
C SER A 150 -19.24 5.38 -14.37
N ASP A 151 -19.53 4.30 -13.63
CA ASP A 151 -18.61 3.19 -13.41
C ASP A 151 -18.41 2.41 -14.74
N ASP A 152 -18.14 3.12 -15.82
CA ASP A 152 -17.86 2.55 -17.12
C ASP A 152 -16.37 2.20 -17.12
N GLU A 153 -16.07 0.89 -17.08
CA GLU A 153 -14.71 0.31 -17.11
C GLU A 153 -13.86 0.79 -18.31
N SER A 154 -14.49 1.49 -19.27
CA SER A 154 -13.89 2.05 -20.47
C SER A 154 -13.31 3.46 -20.31
N THR A 155 -13.54 4.15 -19.18
CA THR A 155 -12.92 5.46 -18.94
C THR A 155 -11.58 5.29 -18.23
N PHE A 156 -10.48 5.73 -18.87
CA PHE A 156 -9.11 5.73 -18.33
C PHE A 156 -8.93 6.67 -17.09
N GLU A 157 -10.03 7.03 -16.42
CA GLU A 157 -10.02 7.96 -15.31
C GLU A 157 -9.65 7.23 -14.01
N ARG A 158 -8.41 7.46 -13.56
CA ARG A 158 -7.88 6.92 -12.31
C ARG A 158 -8.69 7.43 -11.11
N GLU A 159 -8.83 6.57 -10.09
CA GLU A 159 -9.48 6.90 -8.81
C GLU A 159 -8.83 8.15 -8.18
N ILE A 160 -9.63 9.19 -7.96
CA ILE A 160 -9.24 10.42 -7.24
C ILE A 160 -9.80 10.33 -5.81
N ASP A 161 -8.98 10.68 -4.82
CA ASP A 161 -9.32 10.50 -3.41
C ASP A 161 -10.48 11.41 -2.99
N PHE A 162 -10.48 12.67 -3.45
CA PHE A 162 -11.44 13.69 -3.05
C PHE A 162 -11.52 14.87 -4.04
N TYR A 163 -12.62 15.64 -3.99
CA TYR A 163 -12.82 16.85 -4.77
C TYR A 163 -13.18 18.03 -3.88
N LEU A 164 -12.54 19.16 -4.13
CA LEU A 164 -12.96 20.47 -3.66
C LEU A 164 -13.70 21.19 -4.80
N VAL A 165 -14.85 21.80 -4.50
CA VAL A 165 -15.79 22.32 -5.50
C VAL A 165 -15.91 23.84 -5.38
N GLU A 166 -15.62 24.54 -6.46
CA GLU A 166 -15.75 25.99 -6.61
C GLU A 166 -16.76 26.26 -7.75
N GLY A 167 -18.04 26.42 -7.41
CA GLY A 167 -19.10 26.54 -8.41
C GLY A 167 -19.22 25.29 -9.29
N THR A 168 -18.84 25.38 -10.56
CA THR A 168 -18.78 24.24 -11.49
C THR A 168 -17.39 23.60 -11.59
N ASN A 169 -16.37 24.20 -10.98
CA ASN A 169 -15.00 23.71 -11.03
C ASN A 169 -14.78 22.63 -9.97
N ASN A 170 -14.24 21.49 -10.40
CA ASN A 170 -13.89 20.38 -9.50
C ASN A 170 -12.38 20.24 -9.41
N HIS A 171 -11.83 20.65 -8.27
CA HIS A 171 -10.40 20.57 -7.97
C HIS A 171 -10.08 19.20 -7.39
N LYS A 172 -9.29 18.41 -8.13
CA LYS A 172 -8.84 17.09 -7.69
C LYS A 172 -7.89 17.22 -6.49
N CYS A 173 -8.17 16.46 -5.44
CA CYS A 173 -7.36 16.40 -4.24
C CYS A 173 -6.80 15.00 -4.07
N GLU A 174 -5.52 14.93 -3.75
CA GLU A 174 -4.81 13.69 -3.45
C GLU A 174 -4.35 13.71 -2.00
N VAL A 175 -4.47 12.58 -1.31
CA VAL A 175 -4.08 12.44 0.09
C VAL A 175 -3.09 11.29 0.22
N LYS A 176 -2.00 11.49 0.97
CA LYS A 176 -1.00 10.43 1.20
C LYS A 176 -0.48 10.40 2.63
N LEU A 177 -0.51 9.21 3.24
CA LEU A 177 0.24 8.90 4.46
C LEU A 177 1.60 8.29 4.06
N MET A 178 2.60 9.14 3.92
CA MET A 178 3.90 8.80 3.34
C MET A 178 5.01 8.63 4.38
N GLY A 179 4.89 9.28 5.55
CA GLY A 179 5.97 9.32 6.53
C GLY A 179 7.26 9.93 5.94
N LYS A 180 8.38 9.86 6.67
CA LYS A 180 9.64 10.47 6.24
C LYS A 180 10.38 9.68 5.13
N GLY A 181 10.08 8.38 4.99
CA GLY A 181 10.88 7.44 4.21
C GLY A 181 10.38 7.11 2.81
N ASN A 182 9.38 7.83 2.29
CA ASN A 182 8.78 7.56 0.97
C ASN A 182 8.40 8.86 0.24
N PRO A 183 9.38 9.74 -0.04
CA PRO A 183 9.13 11.03 -0.70
C PRO A 183 8.60 10.90 -2.13
N GLU A 184 8.82 9.77 -2.81
CA GLU A 184 8.41 9.49 -4.18
C GLU A 184 6.89 9.38 -4.33
N SER A 185 6.18 9.11 -3.24
CA SER A 185 4.71 9.04 -3.28
C SER A 185 4.06 10.39 -3.62
N ALA A 186 4.80 11.51 -3.57
CA ALA A 186 4.32 12.82 -3.99
C ALA A 186 4.18 12.94 -5.53
N ASP A 187 4.86 12.11 -6.31
CA ASP A 187 4.78 12.13 -7.77
C ASP A 187 3.39 11.75 -8.29
N ALA A 188 2.58 11.09 -7.44
CA ALA A 188 1.17 10.78 -7.73
C ALA A 188 0.36 12.03 -8.11
N VAL A 189 0.71 13.19 -7.53
CA VAL A 189 0.09 14.48 -7.83
C VAL A 189 0.25 14.86 -9.30
N ILE A 190 1.47 14.67 -9.84
CA ILE A 190 1.82 15.02 -11.22
C ILE A 190 1.06 14.12 -12.18
N ALA A 191 1.08 12.81 -11.92
CA ALA A 191 0.46 11.81 -12.77
C ALA A 191 -1.08 11.89 -12.79
N ARG A 192 -1.70 12.61 -11.83
CA ARG A 192 -3.15 12.76 -11.69
C ARG A 192 -3.67 14.17 -12.01
N ASP A 193 -2.75 15.12 -12.23
CA ASP A 193 -3.04 16.56 -12.35
C ASP A 193 -3.91 17.05 -11.17
N SER A 194 -3.49 16.68 -9.96
CA SER A 194 -4.17 17.10 -8.73
C SER A 194 -3.81 18.55 -8.40
N LYS A 195 -4.80 19.36 -8.03
CA LYS A 195 -4.61 20.77 -7.65
C LYS A 195 -4.31 20.96 -6.17
N VAL A 196 -4.61 19.93 -5.37
CA VAL A 196 -4.36 19.90 -3.93
C VAL A 196 -3.69 18.59 -3.55
N PHE A 197 -2.66 18.68 -2.72
CA PHE A 197 -1.98 17.54 -2.10
C PHE A 197 -1.93 17.67 -0.58
N VAL A 198 -2.52 16.71 0.12
CA VAL A 198 -2.47 16.66 1.59
C VAL A 198 -1.65 15.46 2.02
N ALA A 199 -0.61 15.69 2.82
CA ALA A 199 0.25 14.63 3.31
C ALA A 199 0.53 14.76 4.81
N ASP A 200 0.84 13.64 5.45
CA ASP A 200 1.25 13.66 6.85
C ASP A 200 2.65 14.28 7.00
N LYS A 201 3.59 13.98 6.10
CA LYS A 201 4.94 14.55 6.07
C LYS A 201 5.34 14.88 4.63
N LEU A 202 6.00 16.02 4.42
CA LEU A 202 6.59 16.40 3.14
C LEU A 202 8.08 16.71 3.30
N SER A 203 8.90 16.23 2.37
CA SER A 203 10.30 16.67 2.28
C SER A 203 10.37 18.07 1.67
N GLU A 204 11.49 18.77 1.87
CA GLU A 204 11.70 20.09 1.28
C GLU A 204 11.69 20.04 -0.25
N THR A 205 12.26 18.98 -0.82
CA THR A 205 12.20 18.72 -2.26
C THR A 205 10.75 18.59 -2.75
N ASN A 206 9.89 17.87 -2.02
CA ASN A 206 8.47 17.75 -2.41
C ASN A 206 7.78 19.12 -2.39
N LYS A 207 8.02 19.93 -1.36
CA LYS A 207 7.44 21.28 -1.27
C LYS A 207 7.85 22.15 -2.45
N ASN A 208 9.16 22.24 -2.71
CA ASN A 208 9.70 23.00 -3.84
C ASN A 208 9.13 22.53 -5.19
N GLN A 209 8.97 21.21 -5.37
CA GLN A 209 8.39 20.65 -6.59
C GLN A 209 6.90 21.00 -6.73
N LEU A 210 6.11 20.83 -5.66
CA LEU A 210 4.68 21.18 -5.64
C LEU A 210 4.48 22.68 -5.89
N ASP A 211 5.30 23.53 -5.28
CA ASP A 211 5.31 24.97 -5.50
C ASP A 211 5.62 25.31 -6.97
N SER A 212 6.65 24.68 -7.57
CA SER A 212 6.99 24.88 -8.98
C SER A 212 5.88 24.46 -9.96
N LEU A 213 5.05 23.51 -9.54
CA LEU A 213 3.91 22.99 -10.30
C LEU A 213 2.61 23.76 -10.01
N ASN A 214 2.64 24.78 -9.14
CA ASN A 214 1.47 25.49 -8.63
C ASN A 214 0.41 24.55 -8.03
N VAL A 215 0.85 23.49 -7.34
CA VAL A 215 -0.02 22.60 -6.58
C VAL A 215 -0.11 23.09 -5.14
N ASN A 216 -1.33 23.28 -4.66
CA ASN A 216 -1.56 23.62 -3.26
C ASN A 216 -1.24 22.42 -2.37
N TRP A 217 -0.44 22.60 -1.31
CA TRP A 217 -0.06 21.49 -0.44
C TRP A 217 -0.25 21.77 1.04
N VAL A 218 -0.53 20.71 1.81
CA VAL A 218 -0.66 20.76 3.28
C VAL A 218 0.17 19.62 3.89
N GLU A 219 1.04 19.95 4.85
CA GLU A 219 1.81 19.00 5.65
C GLU A 219 1.25 18.98 7.09
N LEU A 220 0.63 17.87 7.50
CA LEU A 220 -0.17 17.84 8.73
C LEU A 220 0.65 17.60 10.02
N ARG A 221 1.82 16.95 9.96
CA ARG A 221 2.65 16.68 11.16
C ARG A 221 3.45 17.88 11.66
N ASN A 222 3.45 19.01 10.96
CA ASN A 222 4.06 20.22 11.49
C ASN A 222 3.11 20.88 12.49
N ASP A 223 3.68 21.57 13.47
CA ASP A 223 2.90 22.40 14.38
C ASP A 223 2.06 23.39 13.55
N ASN A 224 0.75 23.39 13.78
CA ASN A 224 -0.20 24.18 13.01
C ASN A 224 -0.20 23.91 11.49
N GLY A 225 0.31 22.75 11.03
CA GLY A 225 0.40 22.42 9.61
C GLY A 225 -0.94 22.42 8.89
N TYR A 226 -2.00 21.99 9.59
CA TYR A 226 -3.39 22.10 9.11
C TYR A 226 -3.80 23.54 8.77
N LYS A 227 -3.19 24.56 9.42
CA LYS A 227 -3.49 25.98 9.17
C LYS A 227 -3.30 26.35 7.70
N LYS A 228 -2.36 25.69 7.02
CA LYS A 228 -2.11 25.88 5.59
C LYS A 228 -3.31 25.55 4.71
N PHE A 229 -4.26 24.74 5.19
CA PHE A 229 -5.47 24.43 4.44
C PHE A 229 -6.32 25.68 4.13
N SER A 230 -6.30 26.72 4.98
CA SER A 230 -6.97 27.99 4.59
C SER A 230 -6.34 28.65 3.38
N GLU A 231 -5.01 28.57 3.22
CA GLU A 231 -4.34 29.12 2.04
C GLU A 231 -4.81 28.39 0.78
N VAL A 232 -4.96 27.06 0.86
CA VAL A 232 -5.51 26.24 -0.22
C VAL A 232 -6.92 26.70 -0.58
N LEU A 233 -7.81 26.85 0.40
CA LEU A 233 -9.20 27.28 0.18
C LEU A 233 -9.26 28.69 -0.41
N THR A 234 -8.42 29.62 0.06
CA THR A 234 -8.29 30.97 -0.48
C THR A 234 -7.82 30.95 -1.95
N ASN A 235 -6.77 30.19 -2.25
CA ASN A 235 -6.22 30.08 -3.61
C ASN A 235 -7.24 29.49 -4.60
N LEU A 236 -8.05 28.53 -4.14
CA LEU A 236 -9.12 27.91 -4.93
C LEU A 236 -10.45 28.68 -4.88
N ARG A 237 -10.51 29.82 -4.17
CA ARG A 237 -11.68 30.68 -3.98
C ARG A 237 -12.91 29.94 -3.42
N ILE A 238 -12.65 28.97 -2.55
CA ILE A 238 -13.70 28.20 -1.88
C ILE A 238 -14.12 28.96 -0.62
N PRO A 239 -15.42 29.24 -0.42
CA PRO A 239 -15.89 29.87 0.81
C PRO A 239 -15.63 28.99 2.03
N PHE A 240 -15.09 29.59 3.09
CA PHE A 240 -14.85 28.91 4.36
C PHE A 240 -15.03 29.88 5.53
N SER A 241 -15.32 29.33 6.71
CA SER A 241 -15.40 30.07 7.96
C SER A 241 -14.34 29.54 8.91
N LEU A 242 -13.28 30.34 9.10
CA LEU A 242 -12.19 29.97 9.99
C LEU A 242 -12.68 30.09 11.44
N ASN A 243 -13.24 29.00 11.95
CA ASN A 243 -13.81 28.92 13.28
C ASN A 243 -12.71 28.68 14.32
N GLY A 244 -11.90 29.73 14.59
CA GLY A 244 -10.92 29.79 15.68
C GLY A 244 -9.81 28.72 15.63
N GLU A 245 -9.04 28.61 16.70
CA GLU A 245 -8.24 27.40 16.96
C GLU A 245 -9.21 26.24 17.29
N TYR A 246 -8.86 25.02 16.89
CA TYR A 246 -9.68 23.87 17.25
C TYR A 246 -9.39 23.41 18.68
N ASP A 247 -10.41 22.89 19.34
CA ASP A 247 -10.29 22.09 20.54
C ASP A 247 -10.70 20.64 20.26
N ASP A 248 -10.36 19.75 21.20
CA ASP A 248 -10.68 18.33 21.09
C ASP A 248 -12.20 18.07 21.03
N ALA A 249 -13.01 18.92 21.67
CA ALA A 249 -14.46 18.79 21.69
C ALA A 249 -15.08 19.00 20.29
N LYS A 250 -14.60 19.98 19.53
CA LYS A 250 -15.02 20.23 18.15
C LYS A 250 -14.60 19.08 17.23
N LEU A 251 -13.40 18.53 17.42
CA LEU A 251 -12.94 17.36 16.67
C LEU A 251 -13.81 16.13 16.95
N GLU A 252 -14.16 15.89 18.21
CA GLU A 252 -15.08 14.79 18.57
C GLU A 252 -16.45 14.93 17.91
N GLN A 253 -16.99 16.16 17.83
CA GLN A 253 -18.25 16.40 17.13
C GLN A 253 -18.13 16.07 15.64
N ILE A 254 -17.05 16.53 14.99
CA ILE A 254 -16.79 16.24 13.57
C ILE A 254 -16.65 14.75 13.33
N PHE A 255 -15.96 14.03 14.21
CA PHE A 255 -15.77 12.58 14.08
C PHE A 255 -17.07 11.79 14.19
N LYS A 256 -18.02 12.21 15.05
CA LYS A 256 -19.36 11.59 15.14
C LYS A 256 -20.19 11.73 13.86
N GLU A 257 -19.88 12.72 13.01
CA GLU A 257 -20.56 12.91 11.73
C GLU A 257 -19.91 12.10 10.59
N ILE A 258 -18.63 11.74 10.73
CA ILE A 258 -17.83 11.10 9.67
C ILE A 258 -17.74 9.58 9.86
N PHE A 259 -17.65 9.10 11.10
CA PHE A 259 -17.44 7.68 11.46
C PHE A 259 -18.68 7.10 12.15
#